data_AF-A0A3D0DW28-F1
#
_entry.id   AF-A0A3D0DW28-F1
#
_cell.length_a   1.000
_cell.length_b   1.000
_cell.length_c   1.000
_cell.angle_alpha   90.00
_cell.angle_beta   90.00
_cell.angle_gamma   90.00
#
_symmetry.space_group_name_H-M   'P 1'
#
loop_
_entity.id
_entity.type
_entity.pdbx_description
1 polymer ?
#
loop_
_entity_poly.entity_id
_entity_poly.type
_entity_poly.pdbx_seq_one_letter_code
_entity_poly.pdbx_strand_id
1 'polypeptide(L)'
;MRHLLALPFACIMLAACAAPPGPQVPSFALEPGTSVEAAPGVLLRFEEVEDSRCPPGVHCVWAGRLSCRFSLTRANAAPESLILVPG
;
A
#
# COMPACT_ATOMS: atom_id res chain seq x y z
N MET A 1 -4.30 44.95 39.06
CA MET A 1 -5.15 44.33 38.01
C MET A 1 -4.48 44.41 36.63
N ARG A 2 -3.28 43.83 36.45
CA ARG A 2 -2.51 43.95 35.19
C ARG A 2 -1.81 42.66 34.72
N HIS A 3 -2.03 41.54 35.41
CA HIS A 3 -1.41 40.25 35.07
C HIS A 3 -2.41 39.16 34.68
N LEU A 4 -3.73 39.42 34.72
CA LEU A 4 -4.76 38.45 34.33
C LEU A 4 -4.91 38.25 32.81
N LEU A 5 -4.23 39.04 31.99
CA LEU A 5 -4.32 38.98 30.52
C LEU A 5 -3.19 38.18 29.84
N ALA A 6 -2.21 37.68 30.59
CA ALA A 6 -1.07 36.95 30.03
C ALA A 6 -1.27 35.43 29.94
N LEU A 7 -2.27 34.88 30.64
CA LEU A 7 -2.53 33.43 30.69
C LEU A 7 -3.16 32.81 29.42
N PRO A 8 -4.05 33.47 28.65
CA PRO A 8 -4.73 32.80 27.54
C PRO A 8 -3.88 32.69 26.27
N PHE A 9 -2.80 33.46 26.16
CA PHE A 9 -1.97 33.49 24.95
C PHE A 9 -1.03 32.28 24.83
N ALA A 10 -0.67 31.65 25.96
CA ALA A 10 0.22 30.49 25.99
C ALA A 10 -0.42 29.23 25.39
N CYS A 11 -1.74 29.06 25.50
CA CYS A 11 -2.43 27.86 25.01
C CYS A 11 -2.59 27.81 23.48
N ILE A 12 -2.58 28.96 22.80
CA ILE A 12 -2.81 29.04 21.34
C ILE A 12 -1.62 28.48 20.55
N MET A 13 -0.40 28.55 21.11
CA MET A 13 0.82 28.11 20.41
C MET A 13 1.03 26.59 20.38
N LEU A 14 0.29 25.81 21.18
CA LEU A 14 0.43 24.34 21.24
C LEU A 14 -0.46 23.59 20.25
N ALA A 15 -1.42 24.24 19.59
CA ALA A 15 -2.35 23.59 18.67
C ALA A 15 -1.81 23.41 17.24
N ALA A 16 -0.64 23.98 16.92
CA ALA A 16 -0.11 24.02 15.55
C ALA A 16 0.49 22.69 15.04
N CYS A 17 0.65 21.67 15.90
CA CYS A 17 1.24 20.39 15.53
C CYS A 17 0.22 19.26 15.28
N ALA A 18 -1.09 19.55 15.26
CA ALA A 18 -2.09 18.54 14.94
C ALA A 18 -2.12 18.27 13.43
N ALA A 19 -1.30 17.31 12.98
CA ALA A 19 -1.38 16.80 11.60
C ALA A 19 -2.72 16.06 11.41
N PRO A 20 -3.45 16.30 10.31
CA PRO A 20 -4.64 15.52 10.01
C PRO A 20 -4.25 14.04 9.81
N PRO A 21 -5.12 13.08 10.17
CA PRO A 21 -4.90 11.68 9.84
C PRO A 21 -4.65 11.53 8.33
N GLY A 22 -3.59 10.82 7.96
CA GLY A 22 -3.31 10.53 6.56
C GLY A 22 -4.36 9.62 5.92
N PRO A 23 -4.37 9.48 4.58
CA PRO A 23 -5.23 8.53 3.90
C PRO A 23 -5.03 7.12 4.48
N GLN A 24 -6.10 6.49 4.95
CA GLN A 24 -6.05 5.12 5.41
C GLN A 24 -6.14 4.20 4.20
N VAL A 25 -5.03 3.58 3.83
CA VAL A 25 -5.00 2.58 2.76
C VAL A 25 -5.29 1.21 3.38
N PRO A 26 -6.37 0.51 3.00
CA PRO A 26 -6.65 -0.82 3.52
C PRO A 26 -5.57 -1.81 3.07
N SER A 27 -5.10 -2.65 4.00
CA SER A 27 -4.24 -3.79 3.69
C SER A 27 -5.08 -5.04 3.48
N PHE A 28 -4.78 -5.80 2.44
CA PHE A 28 -5.43 -7.06 2.15
C PHE A 28 -4.38 -8.18 2.06
N ALA A 29 -4.76 -9.37 2.51
CA ALA A 29 -4.00 -10.60 2.29
C ALA A 29 -4.69 -11.38 1.16
N LEU A 30 -3.94 -11.73 0.13
CA LEU A 30 -4.42 -12.56 -0.98
C LEU A 30 -3.48 -13.74 -1.15
N GLU A 31 -4.08 -14.90 -1.37
CA GLU A 31 -3.38 -16.08 -1.89
C GLU A 31 -3.49 -16.10 -3.43
N PRO A 32 -2.53 -16.70 -4.13
CA PRO A 32 -2.64 -16.91 -5.58
C PRO A 32 -3.97 -17.60 -5.95
N GLY A 33 -4.63 -17.10 -6.99
CA GLY A 33 -5.95 -17.53 -7.45
C GLY A 33 -7.13 -16.82 -6.78
N THR A 34 -6.92 -16.11 -5.66
CA THR A 34 -7.98 -15.45 -4.88
C THR A 34 -8.18 -13.99 -5.27
N SER A 35 -9.33 -13.41 -4.90
CA SER A 35 -9.69 -12.02 -5.21
C SER A 35 -10.18 -11.29 -3.96
N VAL A 36 -9.99 -9.97 -3.94
CA VAL A 36 -10.53 -9.05 -2.94
C VAL A 36 -11.17 -7.84 -3.63
N GLU A 37 -12.19 -7.26 -3.01
CA GLU A 37 -12.64 -5.93 -3.39
C GLU A 37 -11.70 -4.88 -2.76
N ALA A 38 -10.82 -4.28 -3.57
CA ALA A 38 -9.81 -3.34 -3.11
C ALA A 38 -10.37 -1.91 -2.93
N ALA A 39 -11.45 -1.61 -3.65
CA ALA A 39 -12.25 -0.39 -3.55
C ALA A 39 -13.66 -0.69 -4.10
N PRO A 40 -14.69 0.12 -3.81
CA PRO A 40 -16.04 -0.10 -4.32
C PRO A 40 -16.07 -0.32 -5.83
N GLY A 41 -16.47 -1.51 -6.27
CA GLY A 41 -16.54 -1.88 -7.69
C GLY A 41 -15.20 -2.14 -8.36
N VAL A 42 -14.13 -2.33 -7.58
CA VAL A 42 -12.78 -2.69 -8.05
C VAL A 42 -12.35 -4.01 -7.42
N LEU A 43 -12.35 -5.07 -8.22
CA LEU A 43 -11.87 -6.39 -7.83
C LEU A 43 -10.39 -6.52 -8.20
N LEU A 44 -9.55 -6.79 -7.21
CA LEU A 44 -8.16 -7.17 -7.38
C LEU A 44 -8.02 -8.67 -7.22
N ARG A 45 -7.43 -9.35 -8.20
CA ARG A 45 -7.14 -10.78 -8.16
C ARG A 45 -5.64 -11.02 -8.22
N PHE A 46 -5.15 -11.87 -7.32
CA PHE A 46 -3.78 -12.35 -7.39
C PHE A 46 -3.75 -13.57 -8.31
N GLU A 47 -3.08 -13.46 -9.45
CA GLU A 47 -3.08 -14.52 -10.47
C GLU A 47 -2.06 -15.59 -10.11
N GLU A 48 -0.79 -15.23 -10.06
CA GLU A 48 0.32 -16.16 -9.90
C GLU A 48 1.58 -15.46 -9.40
N VAL A 49 2.51 -16.26 -8.89
CA VAL A 49 3.86 -15.85 -8.51
C VAL A 49 4.87 -16.68 -9.28
N GLU A 50 5.83 -16.01 -9.90
CA GLU A 50 7.00 -16.62 -10.52
C GLU A 50 8.24 -16.19 -9.73
N ASP A 51 8.88 -17.16 -9.08
CA ASP A 51 10.08 -16.94 -8.28
C ASP A 51 11.25 -17.74 -8.85
N SER A 52 12.10 -17.05 -9.60
CA SER A 52 13.32 -17.59 -10.18
C SER A 52 14.57 -17.12 -9.44
N ARG A 53 14.42 -16.50 -8.25
CA ARG A 53 15.53 -15.91 -7.50
C ARG A 53 16.63 -16.94 -7.23
N CYS A 54 17.87 -16.49 -7.34
CA CYS A 54 19.02 -17.33 -7.06
C CYS A 54 18.98 -17.76 -5.57
N PRO A 55 18.98 -19.07 -5.26
CA PRO A 55 18.92 -19.53 -3.89
C PRO A 55 20.14 -19.10 -3.06
N PRO A 56 20.01 -18.98 -1.73
CA PRO A 56 21.12 -18.68 -0.86
C PRO A 56 22.26 -19.72 -1.00
N GLY A 57 23.50 -19.23 -1.11
CA GLY A 57 24.69 -20.10 -1.23
C GLY A 57 24.90 -20.70 -2.62
N VAL A 58 24.09 -20.33 -3.61
CA VAL A 58 24.26 -20.77 -5.01
C VAL A 58 24.87 -19.65 -5.84
N HIS A 59 25.78 -20.02 -6.75
CA HIS A 59 26.32 -19.11 -7.76
C HIS A 59 25.54 -19.25 -9.07
N CYS A 60 24.58 -18.36 -9.29
CA CYS A 60 23.84 -18.31 -10.55
C CYS A 60 24.60 -17.48 -11.59
N VAL A 61 24.58 -17.93 -12.85
CA VAL A 61 25.16 -17.19 -13.99
C VAL A 61 24.39 -15.89 -14.26
N TRP A 62 23.07 -15.89 -14.01
CA TRP A 62 22.19 -14.73 -14.15
C TRP A 62 21.44 -14.45 -12.85
N ALA A 63 21.15 -13.18 -12.60
CA ALA A 63 20.28 -12.78 -11.50
C ALA A 63 18.84 -13.21 -11.81
N GLY A 64 18.30 -14.11 -10.98
CA GLY A 64 16.89 -14.47 -10.99
C GLY A 64 15.98 -13.31 -10.57
N ARG A 65 14.66 -13.48 -10.71
CA ARG A 65 13.66 -12.45 -10.40
C ARG A 65 12.44 -13.05 -9.71
N LEU A 66 11.83 -12.25 -8.84
CA LEU A 66 10.48 -12.47 -8.33
C LEU A 66 9.50 -11.58 -9.10
N SER A 67 8.44 -12.16 -9.67
CA SER A 67 7.34 -11.44 -10.30
C SER A 67 6.00 -11.96 -9.81
N CYS A 68 5.12 -11.04 -9.43
CA CYS A 68 3.75 -11.34 -9.02
C CYS A 68 2.79 -10.73 -10.05
N ARG A 69 1.92 -11.54 -10.65
CA ARG A 69 0.93 -11.09 -11.62
C ARG A 69 -0.42 -10.88 -10.93
N PHE A 70 -1.05 -9.74 -11.22
CA PHE A 70 -2.39 -9.42 -10.74
C PHE A 70 -3.30 -9.05 -11.91
N SER A 71 -4.60 -9.17 -11.69
CA SER A 71 -5.62 -8.58 -12.54
C SER A 71 -6.53 -7.65 -11.75
N LEU A 72 -6.90 -6.53 -12.35
CA LEU A 72 -7.83 -5.53 -11.84
C LEU A 72 -9.06 -5.53 -12.71
N THR A 73 -10.23 -5.77 -12.12
CA THR A 73 -11.52 -5.65 -12.81
C THR A 73 -12.29 -4.49 -12.20
N ARG A 74 -12.67 -3.52 -13.03
CA ARG A 74 -13.60 -2.45 -12.66
C ARG A 74 -15.00 -2.80 -13.17
N ALA A 75 -16.03 -2.36 -12.46
CA ALA A 75 -17.42 -2.55 -12.89
C ALA A 75 -17.59 -2.11 -14.36
N ASN A 76 -18.13 -3.01 -15.18
CA ASN A 76 -18.36 -2.81 -16.62
C ASN A 76 -17.10 -2.58 -17.49
N ALA A 77 -15.91 -2.95 -17.01
CA ALA A 77 -14.67 -2.91 -17.77
C ALA A 77 -14.06 -4.31 -17.95
N ALA A 78 -13.27 -4.48 -19.02
CA ALA A 78 -12.44 -5.66 -19.18
C ALA A 78 -11.33 -5.71 -18.10
N PRO A 79 -10.90 -6.91 -17.67
CA PRO A 79 -9.80 -7.03 -16.72
C PRO A 79 -8.48 -6.45 -17.27
N GLU A 80 -7.80 -5.66 -16.45
CA GLU A 80 -6.46 -5.13 -16.73
C GLU A 80 -5.41 -5.96 -15.97
N SER A 81 -4.31 -6.33 -16.63
CA SER A 81 -3.22 -7.07 -15.97
C SER A 81 -2.06 -6.16 -15.62
N LEU A 82 -1.48 -6.40 -14.43
CA LEU A 82 -0.26 -5.74 -13.97
C LEU A 82 0.69 -6.77 -13.37
N ILE A 83 1.99 -6.48 -13.46
CA ILE A 83 3.06 -7.31 -12.90
C ILE A 83 3.84 -6.47 -11.91
N LEU A 84 3.94 -6.96 -10.67
CA LEU A 84 4.77 -6.38 -9.63
C LEU A 84 6.09 -7.14 -9.57
N VAL A 85 7.20 -6.43 -9.76
CA VAL A 85 8.56 -6.94 -9.58
C VAL A 85 9.16 -6.20 -8.38
N PRO A 86 9.37 -6.86 -7.23
CA PRO A 86 10.05 -6.25 -6.10
C PRO A 86 11.49 -5.84 -6.49
N GLY A 87 11.89 -4.64 -6.06
CA GLY A 87 13.22 -4.08 -6.32
C GLY A 87 14.33 -4.70 -5.49
#